data_AF-A0A959U226-F1
#
_entry.id   AF-A0A959U226-F1
#
_cell.length_a   1.000
_cell.length_b   1.000
_cell.length_c   1.000
_cell.angle_alpha   90.00
_cell.angle_beta   90.00
_cell.angle_gamma   90.00
#
_symmetry.space_group_name_H-M   'P 1'
#
loop_
_entity.id
_entity.type
_entity.pdbx_description
1 polymer ?
#
loop_
_entity_poly.entity_id
_entity_poly.type
_entity_poly.pdbx_seq_one_letter_code
_entity_poly.pdbx_strand_id
1 'polypeptide(L)'
;LGREGSDYTGAILAHALDAEGLWIWKDVQGVLTGDPKEFSDMSLLEELSYYEAIEMTYYGATVIHPKTIQPLRMKQIPLHVRSFLQPEGKGTVVHMDHVERAYPPVLVLKKNQALLSITTRDYSFMVEEHLSQLYRIFSEHRVRINLLQTAALSLSVCVDFIPEKLKPLREALSVHFKVTENTGLQLLTVRHYNQEVLDRLLGNREPLLTQKSRHTIQMALPD
;
A
#
# COMPACT_ATOMS: atom_id res chain seq x y z
N LEU A 1 14.02 -0.92 16.95
CA LEU A 1 13.42 -1.76 15.88
C LEU A 1 12.28 -1.06 15.11
N GLY A 2 11.57 -0.10 15.71
CA GLY A 2 10.49 0.63 15.04
C GLY A 2 9.12 -0.07 15.19
N ARG A 3 8.12 0.35 14.42
CA ARG A 3 6.79 -0.29 14.35
C ARG A 3 6.93 -1.77 14.00
N GLU A 4 6.15 -2.63 14.68
CA GLU A 4 6.19 -4.10 14.53
C GLU A 4 7.56 -4.72 14.87
N GLY A 5 8.28 -4.11 15.82
CA GLY A 5 9.60 -4.58 16.26
C GLY A 5 9.59 -6.00 16.86
N SER A 6 8.51 -6.41 17.51
CA SER A 6 8.37 -7.75 18.08
C SER A 6 8.29 -8.83 16.99
N ASP A 7 7.42 -8.61 15.99
CA ASP A 7 7.28 -9.46 14.80
C ASP A 7 8.63 -9.60 14.09
N TYR A 8 9.32 -8.47 13.89
CA TYR A 8 10.64 -8.47 13.26
C TYR A 8 11.71 -9.19 14.10
N THR A 9 11.68 -9.05 15.42
CA THR A 9 12.58 -9.80 16.32
C THR A 9 12.35 -11.30 16.19
N GLY A 10 11.08 -11.73 16.19
CA GLY A 10 10.71 -13.13 15.96
C GLY A 10 11.23 -13.65 14.64
N ALA A 11 11.13 -12.86 13.57
CA ALA A 11 11.68 -13.21 12.26
C ALA A 11 13.21 -13.35 12.25
N ILE A 12 13.94 -12.47 12.94
CA ILE A 12 15.39 -12.56 13.07
C ILE A 12 15.78 -13.82 13.84
N LEU A 13 15.10 -14.13 14.95
CA LEU A 13 15.37 -15.32 15.75
C LEU A 13 15.05 -16.60 14.96
N ALA A 14 13.90 -16.65 14.29
CA ALA A 14 13.53 -17.77 13.43
C ALA A 14 14.58 -17.99 12.32
N HIS A 15 15.04 -16.92 11.69
CA HIS A 15 16.12 -16.98 10.70
C HIS A 15 17.44 -17.48 11.30
N ALA A 16 17.85 -16.95 12.45
CA ALA A 16 19.13 -17.31 13.07
C ALA A 16 19.17 -18.75 13.59
N LEU A 17 18.02 -19.30 13.96
CA LEU A 17 17.86 -20.65 14.53
C LEU A 17 17.42 -21.70 13.51
N ASP A 18 17.30 -21.34 12.22
CA ASP A 18 16.79 -22.23 11.16
C ASP A 18 15.43 -22.84 11.54
N ALA A 19 14.54 -22.02 12.09
CA ALA A 19 13.24 -22.47 12.57
C ALA A 19 12.36 -23.01 11.43
N GLU A 20 11.55 -24.01 11.72
CA GLU A 20 10.59 -24.60 10.77
C GLU A 20 9.45 -23.64 10.39
N GLY A 21 9.21 -22.60 11.20
CA GLY A 21 8.19 -21.59 10.96
C GLY A 21 8.19 -20.52 12.03
N LEU A 22 7.52 -19.40 11.76
CA LEU A 22 7.22 -18.36 12.74
C LEU A 22 5.71 -18.20 12.88
N TRP A 23 5.20 -18.24 14.12
CA TRP A 23 3.79 -17.98 14.41
C TRP A 23 3.62 -16.62 15.05
N ILE A 24 2.85 -15.75 14.40
CA ILE A 24 2.45 -14.46 14.94
C ILE A 24 0.96 -14.53 15.27
N TRP A 25 0.66 -14.33 16.55
CA TRP A 25 -0.69 -14.35 17.09
C TRP A 25 -1.23 -12.93 17.17
N LYS A 26 -2.36 -12.68 16.51
CA LYS A 26 -3.03 -11.36 16.43
C LYS A 26 -4.50 -11.46 16.86
N ASP A 27 -5.15 -10.31 16.99
CA ASP A 27 -6.58 -10.15 17.25
C ASP A 27 -7.45 -10.34 16.00
N VAL A 28 -6.84 -10.71 14.87
CA VAL A 28 -7.50 -10.99 13.60
C VAL A 28 -7.39 -12.48 13.24
N GLN A 29 -8.34 -12.97 12.43
CA GLN A 29 -8.36 -14.36 11.96
C GLN A 29 -7.13 -14.74 11.12
N GLY A 30 -6.54 -13.77 10.43
CA GLY A 30 -5.41 -13.91 9.52
C GLY A 30 -5.33 -12.68 8.63
N VAL A 31 -4.78 -12.82 7.42
CA VAL A 31 -4.82 -11.80 6.39
C VAL A 31 -6.11 -11.97 5.59
N LEU A 32 -6.94 -10.92 5.56
CA LEU A 32 -8.19 -10.92 4.79
C LEU A 32 -7.98 -10.24 3.42
N THR A 33 -8.88 -10.47 2.48
CA THR A 33 -8.92 -9.80 1.16
C THR A 33 -9.14 -8.30 1.25
N GLY A 34 -9.44 -7.74 2.43
CA GLY A 34 -9.54 -6.32 2.69
C GLY A 34 -9.94 -6.08 4.15
N ASP A 35 -9.94 -4.83 4.60
CA ASP A 35 -10.33 -4.50 5.97
C ASP A 35 -11.85 -4.70 6.13
N PRO A 36 -12.32 -5.61 7.01
CA PRO A 36 -13.73 -5.88 7.21
C PRO A 36 -14.49 -4.70 7.86
N LYS A 37 -13.78 -3.68 8.36
CA LYS A 37 -14.39 -2.41 8.80
C LYS A 37 -14.75 -1.50 7.63
N GLU A 38 -14.10 -1.70 6.47
CA GLU A 38 -14.23 -0.85 5.29
C GLU A 38 -15.04 -1.52 4.17
N PHE A 39 -15.01 -2.85 4.11
CA PHE A 39 -15.68 -3.61 3.06
C PHE A 39 -16.54 -4.74 3.63
N SER A 40 -17.74 -4.92 3.08
CA SER A 40 -18.53 -6.12 3.32
C SER A 40 -17.97 -7.30 2.52
N ASP A 41 -18.14 -8.52 3.03
CA ASP A 41 -17.79 -9.77 2.33
C ASP A 41 -16.28 -10.00 2.11
N MET A 42 -15.47 -9.74 3.14
CA MET A 42 -14.04 -10.07 3.12
C MET A 42 -13.79 -11.54 3.46
N SER A 43 -12.93 -12.20 2.68
CA SER A 43 -12.56 -13.60 2.86
C SER A 43 -11.13 -13.73 3.40
N LEU A 44 -10.88 -14.84 4.09
CA LEU A 44 -9.55 -15.19 4.59
C LEU A 44 -8.67 -15.67 3.44
N LEU A 45 -7.48 -15.07 3.32
CA LEU A 45 -6.42 -15.58 2.46
C LEU A 45 -5.69 -16.68 3.23
N GLU A 46 -6.07 -17.95 3.02
CA GLU A 46 -5.45 -19.08 3.73
C GLU A 46 -3.95 -19.23 3.38
N GLU A 47 -3.59 -18.94 2.14
CA GLU A 47 -2.22 -18.97 1.61
C GLU A 47 -1.86 -17.65 0.95
N LEU A 48 -0.64 -17.17 1.17
CA LEU A 48 -0.11 -15.93 0.63
C LEU A 48 1.36 -16.07 0.26
N SER A 49 1.77 -15.57 -0.90
CA SER A 49 3.19 -15.52 -1.25
C SER A 49 3.88 -14.38 -0.50
N TYR A 50 5.19 -14.50 -0.29
CA TYR A 50 5.97 -13.39 0.25
C TYR A 50 5.84 -12.13 -0.62
N TYR A 51 5.80 -12.30 -1.95
CA TYR A 51 5.61 -11.21 -2.90
C TYR A 51 4.28 -10.49 -2.68
N GLU A 52 3.18 -11.24 -2.61
CA GLU A 52 1.85 -10.67 -2.41
C GLU A 52 1.73 -9.96 -1.06
N ALA A 53 2.28 -10.56 0.01
CA ALA A 53 2.30 -9.94 1.33
C ALA A 53 3.06 -8.60 1.33
N ILE A 54 4.21 -8.51 0.64
CA ILE A 54 4.98 -7.28 0.52
C ILE A 54 4.18 -6.21 -0.24
N GLU A 55 3.56 -6.58 -1.35
CA GLU A 55 2.77 -5.66 -2.16
C GLU A 55 1.56 -5.13 -1.38
N MET A 56 0.80 -6.00 -0.70
CA MET A 56 -0.32 -5.58 0.14
C MET A 56 0.11 -4.53 1.17
N THR A 57 1.24 -4.76 1.85
CA THR A 57 1.73 -3.80 2.84
C THR A 57 2.31 -2.54 2.22
N TYR A 58 2.87 -2.61 1.01
CA TYR A 58 3.28 -1.42 0.27
C TYR A 58 2.10 -0.47 0.06
N TYR A 59 0.93 -1.00 -0.34
CA TYR A 59 -0.29 -0.21 -0.57
C TYR A 59 -1.01 0.22 0.71
N GLY A 60 -0.65 -0.34 1.87
CA GLY A 60 -1.13 0.13 3.17
C GLY A 60 -1.87 -0.91 4.02
N ALA A 61 -1.94 -2.17 3.61
CA ALA A 61 -2.39 -3.23 4.52
C ALA A 61 -1.44 -3.30 5.73
N THR A 62 -1.98 -3.46 6.95
CA THR A 62 -1.20 -3.29 8.19
C THR A 62 -0.91 -4.59 8.94
N VAL A 63 -1.30 -5.75 8.39
CA VAL A 63 -1.21 -7.02 9.13
C VAL A 63 0.22 -7.52 9.30
N ILE A 64 1.09 -7.33 8.28
CA ILE A 64 2.46 -7.85 8.27
C ILE A 64 3.43 -6.83 7.66
N HIS A 65 4.39 -6.33 8.44
CA HIS A 65 5.42 -5.43 7.92
C HIS A 65 6.46 -6.15 7.02
N PRO A 66 6.90 -5.56 5.88
CA PRO A 66 7.87 -6.18 4.96
C PRO A 66 9.21 -6.54 5.60
N LYS A 67 9.64 -5.77 6.61
CA LYS A 67 10.85 -6.08 7.39
C LYS A 67 10.76 -7.44 8.10
N THR A 68 9.57 -7.85 8.54
CA THR A 68 9.35 -9.17 9.16
C THR A 68 9.43 -10.28 8.11
N ILE A 69 8.96 -10.02 6.89
CA ILE A 69 8.96 -11.01 5.79
C ILE A 69 10.37 -11.32 5.29
N GLN A 70 11.23 -10.31 5.21
CA GLN A 70 12.52 -10.43 4.52
C GLN A 70 13.44 -11.52 5.10
N PRO A 71 13.71 -11.61 6.42
CA PRO A 71 14.55 -12.68 6.98
C PRO A 71 13.97 -14.08 6.74
N LEU A 72 12.64 -14.20 6.81
CA LEU A 72 11.94 -15.47 6.65
C LEU A 72 12.04 -15.96 5.20
N ARG A 73 11.79 -15.07 4.23
CA ARG A 73 11.91 -15.35 2.80
C ARG A 73 13.31 -15.84 2.41
N MET A 74 14.37 -15.27 2.99
CA MET A 74 15.77 -15.67 2.68
C MET A 74 16.04 -17.15 2.95
N LYS A 75 15.35 -17.75 3.93
CA LYS A 75 15.47 -19.16 4.30
C LYS A 75 14.21 -19.98 3.99
N GLN A 76 13.24 -19.41 3.27
CA GLN A 76 11.94 -20.03 2.99
C GLN A 76 11.20 -20.50 4.27
N ILE A 77 11.35 -19.76 5.37
CA ILE A 77 10.69 -20.06 6.64
C ILE A 77 9.24 -19.56 6.57
N PRO A 78 8.22 -20.44 6.67
CA PRO A 78 6.81 -20.03 6.59
C PRO A 78 6.43 -19.13 7.77
N LEU A 79 5.67 -18.08 7.48
CA LEU A 79 5.08 -17.20 8.48
C LEU A 79 3.59 -17.53 8.65
N HIS A 80 3.20 -17.95 9.84
CA HIS A 80 1.82 -18.23 10.20
C HIS A 80 1.22 -17.03 10.95
N VAL A 81 0.16 -16.44 10.41
CA VAL A 81 -0.64 -15.43 11.10
C VAL A 81 -1.91 -16.09 11.62
N ARG A 82 -2.07 -16.13 12.95
CA ARG A 82 -3.18 -16.80 13.62
C ARG A 82 -3.90 -15.89 14.60
N SER A 83 -5.14 -16.22 14.91
CA SER A 83 -5.93 -15.50 15.91
C SER A 83 -5.77 -16.10 17.30
N PHE A 84 -5.46 -15.28 18.30
CA PHE A 84 -5.60 -15.73 19.70
C PHE A 84 -7.06 -15.73 20.18
N LEU A 85 -7.98 -15.10 19.43
CA LEU A 85 -9.42 -15.13 19.70
C LEU A 85 -10.09 -16.39 19.14
N GLN A 86 -9.52 -16.97 18.07
CA GLN A 86 -9.99 -18.20 17.43
C GLN A 86 -8.80 -19.14 17.17
N PRO A 87 -8.23 -19.80 18.20
CA PRO A 87 -6.99 -20.56 18.06
C PRO A 87 -7.07 -21.76 17.11
N GLU A 88 -8.26 -22.35 16.97
CA GLU A 88 -8.55 -23.47 16.07
C GLU A 88 -8.78 -23.02 14.61
N GLY A 89 -8.79 -21.71 14.36
CA GLY A 89 -8.94 -21.16 13.01
C GLY A 89 -7.74 -21.48 12.12
N LYS A 90 -7.98 -21.57 10.80
CA LYS A 90 -6.92 -21.88 9.82
C LYS A 90 -5.77 -20.88 9.84
N GLY A 91 -6.08 -19.59 9.98
CA GLY A 91 -5.10 -18.51 9.83
C GLY A 91 -4.69 -18.29 8.39
N THR A 92 -3.62 -17.53 8.21
CA THR A 92 -2.93 -17.34 6.93
C THR A 92 -1.52 -17.88 7.04
N VAL A 93 -1.07 -18.63 6.04
CA VAL A 93 0.33 -19.02 5.88
C VAL A 93 0.95 -18.17 4.77
N VAL A 94 2.00 -17.43 5.09
CA VAL A 94 2.82 -16.70 4.13
C VAL A 94 4.08 -17.51 3.82
N HIS A 95 4.18 -18.02 2.61
CA HIS A 95 5.26 -18.90 2.17
C HIS A 95 5.43 -18.83 0.65
N MET A 96 6.57 -19.32 0.14
CA MET A 96 6.92 -19.32 -1.29
C MET A 96 6.98 -17.91 -1.91
N ASP A 97 7.70 -17.79 -3.02
CA ASP A 97 7.75 -16.52 -3.76
C ASP A 97 6.51 -16.32 -4.65
N HIS A 98 5.87 -17.41 -5.08
CA HIS A 98 4.64 -17.39 -5.87
C HIS A 98 3.75 -18.58 -5.50
N VAL A 99 2.43 -18.37 -5.56
CA VAL A 99 1.42 -19.44 -5.44
C VAL A 99 0.84 -19.69 -6.83
N GLU A 100 0.65 -20.96 -7.21
CA GLU A 100 0.12 -21.32 -8.55
C GLU A 100 -1.35 -20.92 -8.75
N ARG A 101 -2.08 -20.70 -7.66
CA ARG A 101 -3.49 -20.31 -7.67
C ARG A 101 -3.64 -18.81 -7.87
N ALA A 102 -4.64 -18.44 -8.67
CA ALA A 102 -5.06 -17.04 -8.79
C ALA A 102 -5.60 -16.52 -7.46
N TYR A 103 -5.15 -15.34 -7.05
CA TYR A 103 -5.71 -14.65 -5.90
C TYR A 103 -7.09 -14.06 -6.23
N PRO A 104 -8.02 -14.04 -5.26
CA PRO A 104 -9.20 -13.19 -5.37
C PRO A 104 -8.80 -11.71 -5.34
N PRO A 105 -9.69 -10.79 -5.73
CA PRO A 105 -9.45 -9.37 -5.58
C PRO A 105 -9.11 -8.99 -4.14
N VAL A 106 -8.02 -8.25 -3.95
CA VAL A 106 -7.55 -7.76 -2.64
C VAL A 106 -7.67 -6.24 -2.60
N LEU A 107 -8.35 -5.73 -1.59
CA LEU A 107 -8.75 -4.34 -1.43
C LEU A 107 -7.96 -3.67 -0.31
N VAL A 108 -7.37 -2.52 -0.63
CA VAL A 108 -6.71 -1.65 0.35
C VAL A 108 -7.26 -0.23 0.19
N LEU A 109 -7.80 0.33 1.27
CA LEU A 109 -8.35 1.68 1.28
C LEU A 109 -7.49 2.59 2.18
N LYS A 110 -6.97 3.67 1.63
CA LYS A 110 -6.38 4.76 2.40
C LYS A 110 -7.31 5.96 2.39
N LYS A 111 -7.87 6.31 3.56
CA LYS A 111 -8.70 7.50 3.75
C LYS A 111 -7.86 8.77 3.89
N ASN A 112 -8.53 9.92 3.88
CA ASN A 112 -7.92 11.23 4.13
C ASN A 112 -6.69 11.45 3.25
N GLN A 113 -6.89 11.44 1.94
CA GLN A 113 -5.86 11.67 0.94
C GLN A 113 -6.01 13.05 0.31
N ALA A 114 -4.91 13.55 -0.22
CA ALA A 114 -4.87 14.71 -1.09
C ALA A 114 -4.17 14.36 -2.40
N LEU A 115 -4.71 14.88 -3.50
CA LEU A 115 -4.14 14.79 -4.83
C LEU A 115 -3.50 16.13 -5.19
N LEU A 116 -2.18 16.12 -5.32
CA LEU A 116 -1.38 17.27 -5.76
C LEU A 116 -1.14 17.15 -7.25
N SER A 117 -1.55 18.15 -8.03
CA SER A 117 -1.16 18.28 -9.43
C SER A 117 -0.04 19.31 -9.53
N ILE A 118 1.12 18.87 -9.99
CA ILE A 118 2.37 19.64 -10.03
C ILE A 118 2.76 19.83 -11.50
N THR A 119 2.83 21.07 -11.95
CA THR A 119 3.14 21.44 -13.35
C THR A 119 4.38 22.32 -13.39
N THR A 120 5.23 22.15 -14.40
CA THR A 120 6.33 23.08 -14.68
C THR A 120 5.82 24.49 -14.95
N ARG A 121 6.50 25.53 -14.46
CA ARG A 121 6.06 26.93 -14.63
C ARG A 121 6.29 27.47 -16.04
N ASP A 122 7.32 26.97 -16.70
CA ASP A 122 7.77 27.37 -18.03
C ASP A 122 7.21 26.48 -19.15
N TYR A 123 6.29 25.56 -18.82
CA TYR A 123 5.74 24.55 -19.75
C TYR A 123 6.82 23.66 -20.40
N SER A 124 7.97 23.50 -19.75
CA SER A 124 8.97 22.52 -20.14
C SER A 124 8.48 21.09 -19.87
N PHE A 125 9.07 20.12 -20.55
CA PHE A 125 8.75 18.72 -20.27
C PHE A 125 9.22 18.30 -18.89
N MET A 126 8.43 17.46 -18.24
CA MET A 126 8.79 16.78 -17.00
C MET A 126 9.87 15.73 -17.29
N VAL A 127 11.12 16.17 -17.25
CA VAL A 127 12.32 15.34 -17.35
C VAL A 127 12.80 14.86 -15.97
N GLU A 128 13.78 13.96 -15.97
CA GLU A 128 14.33 13.26 -14.79
C GLU A 128 14.82 14.21 -13.70
N GLU A 129 15.38 15.36 -14.08
CA GLU A 129 15.85 16.37 -13.13
C GLU A 129 14.71 16.92 -12.26
N HIS A 130 13.54 17.20 -12.86
CA HIS A 130 12.35 17.64 -12.13
C HIS A 130 11.83 16.56 -11.18
N LEU A 131 11.85 15.30 -11.61
CA LEU A 131 11.46 14.17 -10.76
C LEU A 131 12.39 14.04 -9.55
N SER A 132 13.71 14.10 -9.78
CA SER A 132 14.71 14.05 -8.72
C SER A 132 14.50 15.18 -7.70
N GLN A 133 14.29 16.41 -8.19
CA GLN A 133 14.02 17.57 -7.34
C GLN A 133 12.74 17.38 -6.53
N LEU A 134 11.66 16.90 -7.16
CA LEU A 134 10.39 16.63 -6.50
C LEU A 134 10.55 15.59 -5.39
N TYR A 135 11.14 14.43 -5.70
CA TYR A 135 11.38 13.38 -4.70
C TYR A 135 12.22 13.88 -3.52
N ARG A 136 13.22 14.74 -3.77
CA ARG A 136 14.00 15.37 -2.72
C ARG A 136 13.12 16.23 -1.81
N ILE A 137 12.29 17.11 -2.37
CA ILE A 137 11.39 17.99 -1.61
C ILE A 137 10.41 17.17 -0.75
N PHE A 138 9.80 16.12 -1.30
CA PHE A 138 8.90 15.23 -0.53
C PHE A 138 9.63 14.51 0.62
N SER A 139 10.86 14.05 0.37
CA SER A 139 11.69 13.37 1.37
C SER A 139 12.09 14.31 2.51
N GLU A 140 12.51 15.54 2.20
CA GLU A 140 12.87 16.58 3.19
C GLU A 140 11.69 16.91 4.12
N HIS A 141 10.47 16.93 3.56
CA HIS A 141 9.24 17.19 4.31
C HIS A 141 8.64 15.93 4.96
N ARG A 142 9.26 14.75 4.76
CA ARG A 142 8.80 13.46 5.29
C ARG A 142 7.34 13.17 4.93
N VAL A 143 6.97 13.51 3.70
CA VAL A 143 5.67 13.19 3.10
C VAL A 143 5.85 12.02 2.15
N ARG A 144 5.20 10.90 2.47
CA ARG A 144 5.25 9.70 1.63
C ARG A 144 4.29 9.85 0.46
N ILE A 145 4.78 9.53 -0.73
CA ILE A 145 3.98 9.41 -1.94
C ILE A 145 3.29 8.03 -1.94
N ASN A 146 1.96 8.01 -2.08
CA ASN A 146 1.16 6.78 -2.15
C ASN A 146 0.85 6.35 -3.58
N LEU A 147 0.68 7.32 -4.48
CA LEU A 147 0.49 7.12 -5.92
C LEU A 147 1.18 8.25 -6.68
N LEU A 148 1.84 7.91 -7.79
CA LEU A 148 2.50 8.84 -8.68
C LEU A 148 2.10 8.56 -10.13
N GLN A 149 1.68 9.59 -10.85
CA GLN A 149 1.47 9.53 -12.29
C GLN A 149 2.15 10.69 -12.98
N THR A 150 2.94 10.41 -14.00
CA THR A 150 3.63 11.41 -14.81
C THR A 150 2.89 11.63 -16.12
N ALA A 151 2.89 12.87 -16.59
CA ALA A 151 2.47 13.29 -17.91
C ALA A 151 3.56 14.19 -18.51
N ALA A 152 3.38 14.64 -19.76
CA ALA A 152 4.40 15.41 -20.47
C ALA A 152 4.84 16.68 -19.71
N LEU A 153 3.91 17.43 -19.13
CA LEU A 153 4.15 18.72 -18.47
C LEU A 153 3.78 18.74 -16.99
N SER A 154 3.20 17.65 -16.50
CA SER A 154 2.64 17.59 -15.15
C SER A 154 2.85 16.24 -14.50
N LEU A 155 2.64 16.24 -13.20
CA LEU A 155 2.77 15.08 -12.36
C LEU A 155 1.72 15.15 -11.26
N SER A 156 1.00 14.05 -11.09
CA SER A 156 -0.06 13.90 -10.11
C SER A 156 0.42 12.99 -8.98
N VAL A 157 0.35 13.47 -7.74
CA VAL A 157 0.78 12.75 -6.54
C VAL A 157 -0.39 12.59 -5.58
N CYS A 158 -0.69 11.37 -5.17
CA CYS A 158 -1.59 11.13 -4.04
C CYS A 158 -0.78 10.94 -2.76
N VAL A 159 -1.16 11.64 -1.69
CA VAL A 159 -0.50 11.60 -0.37
C VAL A 159 -1.51 11.59 0.76
N ASP A 160 -1.06 11.18 1.95
CA ASP A 160 -1.85 11.32 3.18
C ASP A 160 -2.09 12.82 3.48
N PHE A 161 -3.36 13.21 3.66
CA PHE A 161 -3.75 14.58 3.97
C PHE A 161 -3.46 14.91 5.44
N ILE A 162 -2.33 15.57 5.66
CA ILE A 162 -1.90 16.08 6.96
C ILE A 162 -1.59 17.57 6.78
N PRO A 163 -2.54 18.48 7.13
CA PRO A 163 -2.42 19.91 6.84
C PRO A 163 -1.09 20.53 7.27
N GLU A 164 -0.58 20.14 8.44
CA GLU A 164 0.66 20.66 9.03
C GLU A 164 1.90 20.27 8.23
N LYS A 165 1.85 19.15 7.49
CA LYS A 165 2.94 18.70 6.61
C LYS A 165 2.76 19.18 5.17
N LEU A 166 1.52 19.24 4.68
CA LEU A 166 1.25 19.60 3.28
C LEU A 166 1.42 21.10 3.02
N LYS A 167 1.12 21.96 3.99
CA LYS A 167 1.35 23.39 3.84
C LYS A 167 2.82 23.74 3.52
N PRO A 168 3.82 23.36 4.34
CA PRO A 168 5.22 23.65 4.03
C PRO A 168 5.70 22.93 2.77
N LEU A 169 5.26 21.68 2.52
CA LEU A 169 5.58 20.96 1.29
C LEU A 169 5.13 21.75 0.04
N ARG A 170 3.89 22.24 0.06
CA ARG A 170 3.33 23.03 -1.04
C ARG A 170 4.08 24.33 -1.26
N GLU A 171 4.46 25.02 -0.18
CA GLU A 171 5.27 26.24 -0.25
C GLU A 171 6.63 25.95 -0.92
N ALA A 172 7.29 24.87 -0.53
CA ALA A 172 8.57 24.44 -1.12
C ALA A 172 8.44 24.04 -2.60
N LEU A 173 7.44 23.22 -2.95
CA LEU A 173 7.16 22.84 -4.34
C LEU A 173 6.82 24.07 -5.20
N SER A 174 6.08 25.02 -4.64
CA SER A 174 5.64 26.22 -5.34
C SER A 174 6.79 27.14 -5.72
N VAL A 175 8.02 26.96 -5.21
CA VAL A 175 9.19 27.72 -5.66
C VAL A 175 9.50 27.44 -7.13
N HIS A 176 9.42 26.17 -7.55
CA HIS A 176 9.82 25.72 -8.88
C HIS A 176 8.64 25.32 -9.76
N PHE A 177 7.54 24.91 -9.14
CA PHE A 177 6.38 24.37 -9.83
C PHE A 177 5.13 25.22 -9.60
N LYS A 178 4.10 24.98 -10.40
CA LYS A 178 2.71 25.35 -10.10
C LYS A 178 2.06 24.14 -9.44
N VAL A 179 1.42 24.33 -8.29
CA VAL A 179 0.80 23.25 -7.52
C VAL A 179 -0.68 23.56 -7.31
N THR A 180 -1.55 22.61 -7.64
CA THR A 180 -2.96 22.60 -7.25
C THR A 180 -3.26 21.37 -6.40
N GLU A 181 -4.28 21.46 -5.55
CA GLU A 181 -4.61 20.42 -4.57
C GLU A 181 -6.10 20.12 -4.60
N ASN A 182 -6.44 18.83 -4.55
CA ASN A 182 -7.76 18.32 -4.23
C ASN A 182 -7.67 17.53 -2.92
N THR A 183 -8.47 17.90 -1.92
CA THR A 183 -8.55 17.23 -0.60
C THR A 183 -9.87 16.46 -0.47
N GLY A 184 -10.05 15.71 0.62
CA GLY A 184 -11.27 14.93 0.84
C GLY A 184 -11.36 13.75 -0.12
N LEU A 185 -10.22 13.09 -0.34
CA LEU A 185 -10.11 11.94 -1.22
C LEU A 185 -9.80 10.67 -0.41
N GLN A 186 -10.09 9.54 -1.03
CA GLN A 186 -9.62 8.21 -0.64
C GLN A 186 -8.80 7.62 -1.77
N LEU A 187 -7.80 6.82 -1.43
CA LEU A 187 -7.05 6.03 -2.40
C LEU A 187 -7.45 4.56 -2.23
N LEU A 188 -8.25 4.08 -3.17
CA LEU A 188 -8.62 2.67 -3.27
C LEU A 188 -7.61 1.95 -4.15
N THR A 189 -7.01 0.90 -3.63
CA THR A 189 -6.17 -0.03 -4.38
C THR A 189 -6.85 -1.38 -4.47
N VAL A 190 -7.01 -1.91 -5.67
CA VAL A 190 -7.52 -3.26 -5.93
C VAL A 190 -6.43 -4.06 -6.63
N ARG A 191 -5.86 -5.02 -5.92
CA ARG A 191 -4.99 -6.06 -6.52
C ARG A 191 -5.83 -7.21 -7.03
N HIS A 192 -5.33 -7.90 -8.05
CA HIS A 192 -6.02 -9.01 -8.72
C HIS A 192 -7.45 -8.64 -9.11
N TYR A 193 -7.63 -7.40 -9.59
CA TYR A 193 -8.93 -6.84 -9.89
C TYR A 193 -9.63 -7.65 -10.99
N ASN A 194 -10.95 -7.67 -10.93
CA ASN A 194 -11.82 -8.06 -12.03
C ASN A 194 -12.86 -6.95 -12.25
N GLN A 195 -13.53 -6.95 -13.40
CA GLN A 195 -14.43 -5.87 -13.76
C GLN A 195 -15.63 -5.78 -12.80
N GLU A 196 -16.17 -6.93 -12.38
CA GLU A 196 -17.31 -7.02 -11.46
C GLU A 196 -17.05 -6.31 -10.12
N VAL A 197 -15.87 -6.53 -9.51
CA VAL A 197 -15.50 -5.86 -8.26
C VAL A 197 -15.27 -4.37 -8.47
N LEU A 198 -14.71 -3.96 -9.61
CA LEU A 198 -14.52 -2.53 -9.91
C LEU A 198 -15.86 -1.81 -10.08
N ASP A 199 -16.80 -2.39 -10.82
CA ASP A 199 -18.11 -1.81 -11.04
C ASP A 199 -18.87 -1.65 -9.71
N ARG A 200 -18.80 -2.68 -8.85
CA ARG A 200 -19.39 -2.65 -7.50
C ARG A 200 -18.76 -1.57 -6.61
N LEU A 201 -17.43 -1.43 -6.63
CA LEU A 201 -16.72 -0.49 -5.75
C LEU A 201 -16.83 0.96 -6.22
N LEU A 202 -16.83 1.19 -7.54
CA LEU A 202 -16.97 2.52 -8.10
C LEU A 202 -18.41 3.03 -7.98
N GLY A 203 -19.40 2.18 -8.26
CA GLY A 203 -20.78 2.63 -8.40
C GLY A 203 -20.84 3.77 -9.44
N ASN A 204 -21.33 4.94 -9.01
CA ASN A 204 -21.41 6.15 -9.86
C ASN A 204 -20.27 7.16 -9.59
N ARG A 205 -19.29 6.82 -8.76
CA ARG A 205 -18.19 7.74 -8.43
C ARG A 205 -17.17 7.76 -9.57
N GLU A 206 -16.79 8.96 -9.98
CA GLU A 206 -15.73 9.15 -10.96
C GLU A 206 -14.39 9.42 -10.24
N PRO A 207 -13.36 8.57 -10.43
CA PRO A 207 -12.03 8.84 -9.88
C PRO A 207 -11.41 10.10 -10.51
N LEU A 208 -10.76 10.92 -9.69
CA LEU A 208 -9.95 12.05 -10.16
C LEU A 208 -8.64 11.57 -10.81
N LEU A 209 -8.16 10.40 -10.40
CA LEU A 209 -6.96 9.77 -10.93
C LEU A 209 -7.11 8.26 -10.90
N THR A 210 -6.79 7.60 -12.01
CA THR A 210 -6.76 6.14 -12.11
C THR A 210 -5.43 5.69 -12.71
N GLN A 211 -4.73 4.82 -12.00
CA GLN A 211 -3.55 4.12 -12.50
C GLN A 211 -3.82 2.63 -12.55
N LYS A 212 -3.58 2.01 -13.71
CA LYS A 212 -3.88 0.59 -13.95
C LYS A 212 -2.64 -0.12 -14.47
N SER A 213 -2.30 -1.23 -13.83
CA SER A 213 -1.31 -2.21 -14.28
C SER A 213 -2.01 -3.54 -14.59
N ARG A 214 -1.21 -4.58 -14.90
CA ARG A 214 -1.74 -5.92 -15.19
C ARG A 214 -2.53 -6.52 -14.02
N HIS A 215 -2.09 -6.27 -12.79
CA HIS A 215 -2.65 -6.91 -11.58
C HIS A 215 -3.09 -5.92 -10.51
N THR A 216 -2.98 -4.61 -10.75
CA THR A 216 -3.33 -3.60 -9.74
C THR A 216 -3.99 -2.42 -10.39
N ILE A 217 -5.02 -1.89 -9.75
CA ILE A 217 -5.61 -0.60 -10.09
C ILE A 217 -5.68 0.26 -8.83
N GLN A 218 -5.21 1.49 -8.92
CA GLN A 218 -5.31 2.51 -7.88
C GLN A 218 -6.19 3.64 -8.37
N MET A 219 -7.13 4.07 -7.54
CA MET A 219 -8.12 5.09 -7.86
C MET A 219 -8.20 6.10 -6.73
N ALA A 220 -7.93 7.37 -7.04
CA ALA A 220 -8.17 8.49 -6.14
C ALA A 220 -9.63 8.93 -6.31
N LEU A 221 -10.45 8.63 -5.30
CA LEU A 221 -11.90 8.84 -5.30
C LEU A 221 -12.25 9.96 -4.32
N PRO A 222 -13.29 10.78 -4.60
CA PRO A 222 -13.91 11.59 -3.56
C PRO A 222 -14.40 10.71 -2.39
N ASP A 223 -14.20 11.19 -1.16
CA ASP A 223 -14.76 10.59 0.07
C ASP A 223 -16.28 10.38 -0.02
#